data_AF-A0A9C5ZGY1-F1
#
_entry.id   AF-A0A9C5ZGY1-F1
#
_cell.length_a   1.000
_cell.length_b   1.000
_cell.length_c   1.000
_cell.angle_alpha   90.00
_cell.angle_beta   90.00
_cell.angle_gamma   90.00
#
_symmetry.space_group_name_H-M   'P 1'
#
loop_
_entity.id
_entity.type
_entity.pdbx_description
1 polymer ?
#
loop_
_entity_poly.entity_id
_entity_poly.type
_entity_poly.pdbx_seq_one_letter_code
_entity_poly.pdbx_strand_id
1 'polypeptide(L)'
;MRDHIGTVWYERKFFVSRNWTVDKRVWLRFGSVHYSAIVWLNGKEIIRHEIGHLPFEVEATSFIKFGSENRVTIMCDNRLLVTTVPQGELVQQPSDKGNRTNICF
;
A
#
# COMPACT_ATOMS: atom_id res chain seq x y z
N MET A 1 -13.32 11.20 9.93
CA MET A 1 -11.98 10.59 9.90
C MET A 1 -11.28 11.08 8.63
N ARG A 2 -10.73 12.31 8.63
CA ARG A 2 -10.16 12.96 7.43
C ARG A 2 -8.71 13.45 7.59
N ASP A 3 -8.16 13.41 8.80
CA ASP A 3 -6.84 13.97 9.12
C ASP A 3 -5.87 12.91 9.66
N HIS A 4 -5.79 11.72 9.02
CA HIS A 4 -4.81 10.71 9.44
C HIS A 4 -3.51 10.86 8.63
N ILE A 5 -2.45 11.26 9.34
CA ILE A 5 -1.08 11.32 8.83
C ILE A 5 -0.31 10.19 9.51
N GLY A 6 0.09 9.18 8.74
CA GLY A 6 0.83 8.04 9.25
C GLY A 6 0.63 6.76 8.45
N THR A 7 1.11 5.67 9.04
CA THR A 7 1.07 4.33 8.47
C THR A 7 -0.32 3.71 8.64
N VAL A 8 -0.95 3.34 7.53
CA VAL A 8 -2.21 2.60 7.47
C VAL A 8 -1.98 1.20 6.95
N TRP A 9 -2.67 0.23 7.55
CA TRP A 9 -2.61 -1.16 7.16
C TRP A 9 -3.95 -1.58 6.57
N TYR A 10 -3.91 -2.15 5.37
CA TYR A 10 -5.05 -2.80 4.73
C TYR A 10 -4.79 -4.30 4.67
N GLU A 11 -5.80 -5.10 4.97
CA GLU A 11 -5.72 -6.54 4.82
C GLU A 11 -6.95 -7.06 4.09
N ARG A 12 -6.73 -7.99 3.16
CA ARG A 12 -7.80 -8.67 2.45
C ARG A 12 -7.47 -10.14 2.25
N LYS A 13 -8.49 -10.97 2.43
CA LYS A 13 -8.46 -12.39 2.10
C LYS A 13 -9.13 -12.64 0.76
N PHE A 14 -8.59 -13.55 -0.03
CA PHE A 14 -9.16 -13.96 -1.32
C PHE A 14 -8.82 -15.41 -1.62
N PHE A 15 -9.72 -16.13 -2.29
CA PHE A 15 -9.51 -17.52 -2.67
C PHE A 15 -9.04 -17.62 -4.13
N VAL A 16 -8.06 -18.48 -4.40
CA VAL A 16 -7.62 -18.79 -5.77
C VAL A 16 -7.86 -20.27 -6.03
N SER A 17 -8.61 -20.58 -7.08
CA SER A 17 -8.92 -21.96 -7.46
C SER A 17 -7.67 -22.74 -7.87
N ARG A 18 -7.66 -24.05 -7.58
CA ARG A 18 -6.59 -24.97 -7.98
C ARG A 18 -6.43 -25.08 -9.50
N ASN A 19 -7.51 -24.82 -10.24
CA ASN A 19 -7.48 -24.87 -11.71
C ASN A 19 -6.58 -23.78 -12.33
N TRP A 20 -6.13 -22.80 -11.55
CA TRP A 20 -5.20 -21.76 -12.01
C TRP A 20 -3.73 -22.20 -11.91
N THR A 21 -3.42 -23.38 -11.39
CA THR A 21 -2.04 -23.90 -11.36
C THR A 21 -1.52 -24.26 -12.76
N VAL A 22 -2.41 -24.48 -13.73
CA VAL A 22 -2.06 -24.85 -15.11
C VAL A 22 -2.26 -23.63 -16.02
N ASP A 23 -1.19 -23.18 -16.67
CA ASP A 23 -1.20 -22.15 -17.72
C ASP A 23 -1.87 -20.81 -17.36
N LYS A 24 -1.89 -20.44 -16.07
CA LYS A 24 -2.34 -19.11 -15.62
C LYS A 24 -1.25 -18.39 -14.83
N ARG A 25 -1.20 -17.07 -15.01
CA ARG A 25 -0.37 -16.15 -14.21
C ARG A 25 -1.29 -15.26 -13.39
N VAL A 26 -0.93 -15.03 -12.14
CA VAL A 26 -1.71 -14.20 -11.22
C VAL A 26 -0.97 -12.89 -11.02
N TRP A 27 -1.68 -11.78 -11.25
CA TRP A 27 -1.15 -10.44 -11.08
C TRP A 27 -1.97 -9.71 -10.02
N LEU A 28 -1.28 -8.99 -9.14
CA LEU A 28 -1.90 -8.04 -8.22
C LEU A 28 -1.66 -6.64 -8.76
N ARG A 29 -2.76 -5.92 -9.03
CA ARG A 29 -2.73 -4.57 -9.59
C ARG A 29 -3.26 -3.57 -8.57
N PHE A 30 -2.48 -2.52 -8.34
CA PHE A 30 -2.79 -1.42 -7.42
C PHE A 30 -3.01 -0.15 -8.24
N GLY A 31 -4.25 0.36 -8.25
CA GLY A 31 -4.65 1.45 -9.14
C GLY A 31 -4.06 2.81 -8.77
N SER A 32 -3.84 3.07 -7.49
CA SER A 32 -3.14 4.26 -6.99
C SER A 32 -2.84 4.03 -5.50
N VAL A 33 -1.60 4.30 -5.08
CA VAL A 33 -1.23 4.36 -3.67
C VAL A 33 -0.40 5.62 -3.44
N HIS A 34 -0.74 6.38 -2.40
CA HIS A 34 0.06 7.50 -1.89
C HIS A 34 0.56 7.13 -0.49
N TYR A 35 1.82 7.32 -0.10
CA TYR A 35 3.03 7.76 -0.84
C TYR A 35 4.07 6.63 -0.98
N SER A 36 4.14 5.77 0.03
CA SER A 36 4.92 4.52 0.03
C SER A 36 3.98 3.36 0.28
N ALA A 37 4.18 2.26 -0.45
CA ALA A 37 3.42 1.02 -0.30
C ALA A 37 4.38 -0.17 -0.15
N ILE A 38 4.13 -1.00 0.85
CA ILE A 38 4.73 -2.33 0.94
C ILE A 38 3.59 -3.34 0.92
N VAL A 39 3.72 -4.36 0.07
CA VAL A 39 2.71 -5.40 -0.08
C VAL A 39 3.30 -6.74 0.32
N TRP A 40 2.58 -7.43 1.20
CA TRP A 40 2.83 -8.81 1.57
C TRP A 40 1.72 -9.71 1.05
N LEU A 41 2.11 -10.89 0.57
CA LEU A 41 1.20 -11.97 0.23
C LEU A 41 1.57 -13.20 1.06
N ASN A 42 0.59 -13.69 1.82
CA ASN A 42 0.77 -14.82 2.74
C ASN A 42 1.92 -14.62 3.73
N GLY A 43 2.20 -13.36 4.12
CA GLY A 43 3.28 -12.98 5.02
C GLY A 43 4.65 -12.78 4.35
N LYS A 44 4.77 -12.94 3.03
CA LYS A 44 6.00 -12.67 2.28
C LYS A 44 5.90 -11.32 1.57
N GLU A 45 6.90 -10.45 1.72
CA GLU A 45 7.00 -9.20 0.96
C GLU A 45 7.14 -9.53 -0.52
N ILE A 46 6.26 -8.98 -1.36
CA ILE A 46 6.25 -9.23 -2.80
C ILE A 46 6.61 -8.00 -3.62
N ILE A 47 6.34 -6.80 -3.11
CA ILE A 47 6.71 -5.56 -3.76
C ILE A 47 6.78 -4.42 -2.75
N ARG A 48 7.71 -3.50 -3.01
CA ARG A 48 7.80 -2.19 -2.39
C ARG A 48 7.71 -1.15 -3.50
N HIS A 49 6.86 -0.15 -3.30
CA HIS A 49 6.66 0.94 -4.25
C HIS A 49 6.80 2.27 -3.52
N GLU A 50 7.73 3.10 -4.00
CA GLU A 50 8.06 4.41 -3.43
C GLU A 50 8.01 5.47 -4.52
N ILE A 51 6.86 5.64 -5.18
CA ILE A 51 6.62 6.73 -6.13
C ILE A 51 5.17 7.19 -5.97
N GLY A 52 4.98 8.46 -5.64
CA GLY A 52 3.65 9.05 -5.54
C GLY A 52 2.95 9.00 -6.89
N HIS A 53 1.71 8.50 -6.88
CA HIS A 53 0.70 8.63 -7.94
C HIS A 53 0.71 7.63 -9.11
N LEU A 54 1.68 6.71 -9.24
CA LEU A 54 1.65 5.74 -10.35
C LEU A 54 1.01 4.40 -9.96
N PRO A 55 0.17 3.81 -10.84
CA PRO A 55 -0.27 2.44 -10.66
C PRO A 55 0.93 1.49 -10.73
N PHE A 56 0.93 0.45 -9.91
CA PHE A 56 1.93 -0.60 -9.95
C PHE A 56 1.28 -1.98 -9.91
N GLU A 57 1.98 -2.95 -10.47
CA GLU A 57 1.55 -4.34 -10.48
C GLU A 57 2.73 -5.27 -10.22
N VAL A 58 2.42 -6.44 -9.68
CA VAL A 58 3.40 -7.49 -9.41
C VAL A 58 2.82 -8.82 -9.81
N GLU A 59 3.62 -9.63 -10.50
CA GLU A 59 3.28 -11.02 -10.72
C GLU A 59 3.42 -11.78 -9.39
N ALA A 60 2.29 -12.28 -8.90
CA ALA A 60 2.18 -12.96 -7.62
C ALA A 60 2.11 -14.49 -7.74
N THR A 61 2.16 -15.04 -8.96
CA THR A 61 1.95 -16.48 -9.26
C THR A 61 2.71 -17.41 -8.31
N SER A 62 3.98 -17.13 -8.04
CA SER A 62 4.85 -17.95 -7.17
C SER A 62 4.56 -17.84 -5.67
N PHE A 63 3.76 -16.85 -5.26
CA PHE A 63 3.41 -16.59 -3.86
C PHE A 63 1.98 -17.02 -3.52
N ILE A 64 1.19 -17.39 -4.53
CA ILE A 64 -0.20 -17.83 -4.39
C ILE A 64 -0.25 -19.28 -3.89
N LYS A 65 -1.09 -19.51 -2.89
CA LYS A 65 -1.51 -20.84 -2.45
C LYS A 65 -2.77 -21.23 -3.22
N PHE A 66 -2.60 -21.97 -4.31
CA PHE A 66 -3.71 -22.45 -5.14
C PHE A 66 -4.59 -23.46 -4.41
N GLY A 67 -5.90 -23.38 -4.62
CA GLY A 67 -6.89 -24.20 -3.93
C GLY A 67 -7.13 -23.81 -2.47
N SER A 68 -6.68 -22.62 -2.05
CA SER A 68 -6.79 -22.16 -0.67
C SER A 68 -6.97 -20.64 -0.55
N GLU A 69 -7.27 -20.17 0.66
CA GLU A 69 -7.33 -18.75 0.97
C GLU A 69 -5.92 -18.13 1.01
N ASN A 70 -5.79 -16.99 0.35
CA ASN A 70 -4.61 -16.15 0.32
C ASN A 70 -4.90 -14.86 1.07
N ARG A 71 -3.88 -14.32 1.74
CA ARG A 71 -3.99 -13.07 2.50
C ARG A 71 -3.03 -12.04 1.91
N VAL A 72 -3.57 -10.93 1.42
CA VAL A 72 -2.79 -9.76 1.03
C VAL A 72 -2.85 -8.73 2.15
N THR A 73 -1.68 -8.27 2.58
CA THR A 73 -1.53 -7.20 3.57
C THR A 73 -0.78 -6.07 2.88
N ILE A 74 -1.25 -4.84 3.02
CA ILE A 74 -0.67 -3.67 2.38
C ILE A 74 -0.44 -2.65 3.49
N MET A 75 0.79 -2.18 3.62
CA MET A 75 1.12 -1.03 4.43
C MET A 75 1.25 0.16 3.51
N CYS A 76 0.49 1.21 3.76
CA CYS A 76 0.62 2.49 3.08
C CYS A 76 1.13 3.51 4.09
N ASP A 77 2.20 4.24 3.75
CA ASP A 77 2.61 5.42 4.51
C ASP A 77 2.29 6.67 3.69
N ASN A 78 1.45 7.55 4.26
CA ASN A 78 1.04 8.82 3.64
C ASN A 78 1.85 10.02 4.18
N ARG A 79 2.97 9.78 4.87
CA ARG A 79 3.91 10.85 5.24
C ARG A 79 4.61 11.38 3.99
N LEU A 80 4.35 12.64 3.65
CA LEU A 80 5.13 13.36 2.65
C LEU A 80 6.51 13.67 3.23
N LEU A 81 7.56 13.20 2.57
CA LEU A 81 8.93 13.62 2.86
C LEU A 81 9.28 14.80 1.95
N VAL A 82 10.23 15.66 2.31
CA VAL A 82 10.61 16.85 1.52
C VAL A 82 11.11 16.47 0.09
N THR A 83 11.46 15.21 -0.13
CA THR A 83 11.90 14.62 -1.41
C THR A 83 10.77 14.03 -2.25
N THR A 84 9.54 14.08 -1.77
CA THR A 84 8.36 13.55 -2.46
C THR A 84 7.83 14.56 -3.49
N VAL A 85 7.40 14.09 -4.66
CA VAL A 85 6.69 14.86 -5.70
C VAL A 85 5.20 14.49 -5.66
N PRO A 86 4.24 15.38 -5.34
CA PRO A 86 4.37 16.79 -5.01
C PRO A 86 5.05 17.01 -3.65
N GLN A 87 5.84 18.07 -3.56
CA GLN A 87 6.52 18.46 -2.34
C GLN A 87 5.50 18.98 -1.33
N GLY A 88 5.44 18.34 -0.17
CA GLY A 88 4.66 18.82 0.96
C GLY A 88 5.57 19.03 2.16
N GLU A 89 5.38 20.15 2.86
CA GLU A 89 6.05 20.43 4.13
C GLU A 89 5.08 20.11 5.28
N LEU A 90 5.54 19.31 6.25
CA LEU A 90 4.81 19.09 7.49
C LEU A 90 4.94 20.34 8.36
N VAL A 91 4.02 21.28 8.23
CA VAL A 91 3.98 22.47 9.09
C VAL A 91 3.21 22.11 10.36
N GLN A 92 3.93 22.04 11.48
CA GLN A 92 3.29 21.94 12.80
C GLN A 92 2.75 23.32 13.17
N GLN A 93 1.43 23.46 13.23
CA GLN A 93 0.80 24.67 13.76
C GLN A 93 0.39 24.43 15.22
N PRO A 94 0.75 25.33 16.16
CA PRO A 94 0.23 25.30 17.51
C PRO A 94 -1.28 25.55 17.48
N SER A 95 -2.06 24.72 18.17
CA SER A 95 -3.48 24.93 18.41
C SER A 95 -3.78 24.71 19.88
N ASP A 96 -4.75 25.44 20.42
CA ASP A 96 -5.15 25.46 21.85
C ASP A 96 -5.56 24.08 22.44
N LYS A 97 -5.57 23.00 21.64
CA LYS A 97 -5.85 21.62 22.05
C LYS A 97 -4.71 20.62 21.76
N GLY A 98 -3.50 21.11 21.50
CA GLY A 98 -2.33 20.29 21.14
C GLY A 98 -1.95 20.42 19.65
N ASN A 99 -0.70 20.04 19.32
CA ASN A 99 -0.12 20.24 17.98
C ASN A 99 -0.99 19.60 16.89
N ARG A 100 -1.39 20.42 15.91
CA ARG A 100 -2.05 19.95 14.69
C ARG A 100 -1.02 19.91 13.56
N THR A 101 -0.85 18.73 12.98
CA THR A 101 -0.01 18.55 11.78
C THR A 101 -0.89 18.75 10.56
N ASN A 102 -0.62 19.81 9.79
CA ASN A 102 -1.27 20.05 8.50
C ASN A 102 -0.28 19.74 7.37
N ILE A 103 -0.82 19.25 6.26
CA ILE A 103 -0.09 19.07 5.01
C ILE A 103 -0.45 20.27 4.11
N CYS A 104 0.53 21.10 3.78
CA CYS A 104 0.38 22.20 2.83
C CYS A 104 0.97 21.76 1.46
N PHE A 105 0.22 22.03 0.39
CA PHE A 105 0.61 21.86 -1.01
C PHE A 105 0.99 23.20 -1.64
#